data_AF-A0A8H5ZCU6-F1
#
_entry.id   AF-A0A8H5ZCU6-F1
#
_cell.length_a   1.000
_cell.length_b   1.000
_cell.length_c   1.000
_cell.angle_alpha   90.00
_cell.angle_beta   90.00
_cell.angle_gamma   90.00
#
_symmetry.space_group_name_H-M   'P 1'
#
loop_
_entity.id
_entity.type
_entity.pdbx_description
1 polymer ?
#
loop_
_entity_poly.entity_id
_entity_poly.type
_entity_poly.pdbx_seq_one_letter_code
_entity_poly.pdbx_strand_id
1 'polypeptide(L)'
;MAIHTSNRPYHPLRTPGDAIVNAAGQRVVLKGTALGRYLNMENFITGYSGHEHEHKTALASVPGKEKAQFFFDRLLQHFFTEADAEFFAPLGMNCIRIPFNYRHFIDDQNPTHFKKKGFELLGRAVNICAKYNLYVVLDLHAVPGGQNQDWHCDSGLNKALFWDFRVFQDQAIELWKAIAAIAAHYNGNPVVCGYNLLNEPADPQHVRLISWYERVEKEIRAVDPETMLFIDGDTYTMDFTYFQNVLPNSVYAYYDYAMFGFPIPGQPLYTGSKEQKSKRIRQSDRKVFFMREKNIPIWNGEFGPVYADEHTDPEAVKTNNARYHMLQDQLEIYARGQSIVDKDVVKDVYEPSIEGLKKMYPTSKRSIGR
;
A
#
# COMPACT_ATOMS: atom_id res chain seq x y z
N MET A 1 -1.96 -21.18 -26.39
CA MET A 1 -2.26 -22.25 -25.40
C MET A 1 -3.17 -21.64 -24.36
N ALA A 2 -4.43 -22.06 -24.29
CA ALA A 2 -5.36 -21.60 -23.27
C ALA A 2 -4.89 -22.16 -21.92
N ILE A 3 -4.43 -21.29 -21.02
CA ILE A 3 -4.21 -21.67 -19.63
C ILE A 3 -5.60 -21.71 -19.00
N HIS A 4 -6.23 -22.89 -19.02
CA HIS A 4 -7.31 -23.20 -18.11
C HIS A 4 -6.72 -23.24 -16.68
N THR A 5 -6.64 -22.10 -16.00
CA THR A 5 -6.50 -22.11 -14.55
C THR A 5 -7.89 -22.40 -13.97
N SER A 6 -8.10 -23.62 -13.50
CA SER A 6 -9.08 -23.84 -12.45
C SER A 6 -8.66 -22.96 -11.27
N ASN A 7 -9.27 -21.77 -11.12
CA ASN A 7 -8.89 -20.81 -10.09
C ASN A 7 -8.91 -21.52 -8.74
N ARG A 8 -7.75 -21.56 -8.05
CA ARG A 8 -7.70 -22.13 -6.71
C ARG A 8 -8.62 -21.29 -5.83
N PRO A 9 -9.49 -21.91 -5.01
CA PRO A 9 -10.26 -21.15 -4.05
C PRO A 9 -9.28 -20.40 -3.15
N TYR A 10 -9.52 -19.10 -2.97
CA TYR A 10 -8.80 -18.35 -1.97
C TYR A 10 -9.11 -18.96 -0.59
N HIS A 11 -8.19 -18.80 0.34
CA HIS A 11 -8.39 -19.20 1.73
C HIS A 11 -8.04 -18.04 2.65
N PRO A 12 -8.78 -17.84 3.76
CA PRO A 12 -8.41 -16.84 4.75
C PRO A 12 -6.97 -17.05 5.19
N LEU A 13 -6.20 -15.96 5.21
CA LEU A 13 -4.82 -15.98 5.70
C LEU A 13 -4.80 -15.71 7.20
N ARG A 14 -3.86 -16.33 7.90
CA ARG A 14 -3.68 -16.20 9.36
C ARG A 14 -2.26 -15.86 9.72
N THR A 15 -2.08 -15.33 10.94
CA THR A 15 -0.78 -14.88 11.43
C THR A 15 -0.29 -15.65 12.67
N PRO A 16 -0.01 -16.96 12.62
CA PRO A 16 0.57 -17.68 13.75
C PRO A 16 2.05 -17.30 13.89
N GLY A 17 2.40 -16.69 15.04
CA GLY A 17 3.76 -16.19 15.27
C GLY A 17 4.18 -15.20 14.18
N ASP A 18 5.37 -15.35 13.62
CA ASP A 18 5.96 -14.45 12.63
C ASP A 18 5.62 -14.77 11.16
N ALA A 19 4.66 -15.67 10.93
CA ALA A 19 4.30 -16.15 9.60
C ALA A 19 2.90 -15.70 9.20
N ILE A 20 2.73 -15.38 7.91
CA ILE A 20 1.42 -15.43 7.27
C ILE A 20 1.26 -16.85 6.71
N VAL A 21 0.15 -17.51 6.98
CA VAL A 21 -0.12 -18.88 6.49
C VAL A 21 -1.48 -18.98 5.80
N ASN A 22 -1.59 -19.89 4.84
CA ASN A 22 -2.87 -20.28 4.25
C ASN A 22 -3.61 -21.31 5.14
N ALA A 23 -4.81 -21.73 4.71
CA ALA A 23 -5.61 -22.73 5.43
C ALA A 23 -4.93 -24.11 5.59
N ALA A 24 -3.92 -24.43 4.78
CA ALA A 24 -3.12 -25.64 4.91
C ALA A 24 -1.93 -25.48 5.87
N GLY A 25 -1.78 -24.32 6.53
CA GLY A 25 -0.66 -24.00 7.40
C GLY A 25 0.65 -23.70 6.66
N GLN A 26 0.60 -23.55 5.33
CA GLN A 26 1.79 -23.23 4.53
C GLN A 26 2.07 -21.74 4.58
N ARG A 27 3.34 -21.36 4.78
CA ARG A 27 3.77 -19.96 4.77
C ARG A 27 3.47 -19.31 3.42
N VAL A 28 2.88 -18.12 3.47
CA VAL A 28 2.57 -17.27 2.33
C VAL A 28 3.41 -16.00 2.45
N VAL A 29 4.20 -15.71 1.42
CA VAL A 29 4.86 -14.41 1.27
C VAL A 29 4.00 -13.58 0.33
N LEU A 30 3.51 -12.43 0.80
CA LEU A 30 2.75 -11.49 -0.01
C LEU A 30 3.71 -10.66 -0.85
N LYS A 31 3.53 -10.70 -2.16
CA LYS A 31 4.40 -10.12 -3.18
C LYS A 31 3.53 -9.35 -4.15
N GLY A 32 3.77 -8.05 -4.24
CA GLY A 32 2.83 -7.20 -4.94
C GLY A 32 3.35 -5.83 -5.24
N THR A 33 2.45 -5.05 -5.82
CA THR A 33 2.57 -3.62 -6.04
C THR A 33 1.35 -2.92 -5.44
N ALA A 34 1.44 -1.61 -5.24
CA ALA A 34 0.33 -0.78 -4.84
C ALA A 34 -0.30 -0.13 -6.07
N LEU A 35 -1.63 -0.02 -6.10
CA LEU A 35 -2.32 0.78 -7.13
C LEU A 35 -2.31 2.27 -6.76
N GLY A 36 -1.11 2.82 -6.55
CA GLY A 36 -0.92 4.25 -6.37
C GLY A 36 -1.55 5.01 -7.54
N ARG A 37 -2.21 6.15 -7.26
CA ARG A 37 -3.03 6.95 -8.21
C ARG A 37 -4.42 6.42 -8.54
N TYR A 38 -4.80 5.21 -8.12
CA TYR A 38 -6.12 4.70 -8.45
C TYR A 38 -7.19 5.41 -7.62
N LEU A 39 -7.44 4.93 -6.39
CA LEU A 39 -8.45 5.51 -5.49
C LEU A 39 -7.84 6.48 -4.48
N ASN A 40 -6.54 6.75 -4.59
CA ASN A 40 -5.84 7.83 -3.90
C ASN A 40 -4.82 8.42 -4.89
N MET A 41 -5.04 9.65 -5.34
CA MET A 41 -4.15 10.32 -6.29
C MET A 41 -3.08 11.10 -5.55
N GLU A 42 -1.85 10.98 -6.07
CA GLU A 42 -0.69 11.70 -5.56
C GLU A 42 -0.08 12.57 -6.65
N ASN A 43 0.35 13.76 -6.22
CA ASN A 43 0.77 14.85 -7.10
C ASN A 43 1.98 14.49 -7.96
N PHE A 44 3.02 13.88 -7.37
CA PHE A 44 4.25 13.55 -8.05
C PHE A 44 4.10 12.37 -9.03
N ILE A 45 3.08 11.53 -8.83
CA ILE A 45 2.81 10.40 -9.73
C ILE A 45 1.86 10.81 -10.86
N THR A 46 0.90 11.70 -10.57
CA THR A 46 -0.15 12.09 -11.53
C THR A 46 0.18 13.38 -12.31
N GLY A 47 1.12 14.19 -11.81
CA GLY A 47 1.58 15.41 -12.49
C GLY A 47 0.67 16.62 -12.27
N TYR A 48 0.13 16.79 -11.06
CA TYR A 48 -0.60 18.00 -10.66
C TYR A 48 0.04 18.66 -9.43
N SER A 49 -0.34 19.89 -9.09
CA SER A 49 0.12 20.57 -7.88
C SER A 49 -0.91 20.45 -6.74
N GLY A 50 -0.44 20.44 -5.51
CA GLY A 50 -1.30 20.38 -4.32
C GLY A 50 -1.83 18.97 -4.05
N HIS A 51 -3.09 18.90 -3.59
CA HIS A 51 -3.76 17.68 -3.15
C HIS A 51 -4.78 17.20 -4.18
N GLU A 52 -5.22 15.94 -4.05
CA GLU A 52 -6.20 15.33 -4.97
C GLU A 52 -7.50 16.13 -5.04
N HIS A 53 -8.05 16.56 -3.90
CA HIS A 53 -9.31 17.33 -3.86
C HIS A 53 -9.17 18.73 -4.48
N GLU A 54 -8.01 19.37 -4.32
CA GLU A 54 -7.70 20.66 -4.96
C GLU A 54 -7.58 20.49 -6.48
N HIS A 55 -6.89 19.43 -6.93
CA HIS A 55 -6.79 19.10 -8.34
C HIS A 55 -8.16 18.85 -8.98
N LYS A 56 -9.02 18.06 -8.32
CA LYS A 56 -10.40 17.82 -8.76
C LYS A 56 -11.21 19.12 -8.85
N THR A 57 -11.05 20.02 -7.89
CA THR A 57 -11.72 21.34 -7.87
C THR A 57 -11.22 22.24 -9.00
N ALA A 58 -9.90 22.32 -9.19
CA ALA A 58 -9.29 23.09 -10.27
C ALA A 58 -9.69 22.56 -11.65
N LEU A 59 -9.75 21.24 -11.83
CA LEU A 59 -10.24 20.66 -13.08
C LEU A 59 -11.74 20.89 -13.29
N ALA A 60 -12.54 21.05 -12.24
CA ALA A 60 -13.96 21.38 -12.39
C ALA A 60 -14.21 22.86 -12.74
N SER A 61 -13.29 23.76 -12.40
CA SER A 61 -13.48 25.22 -12.62
C SER A 61 -13.30 25.66 -14.07
N VAL A 62 -12.64 24.85 -14.91
CA VAL A 62 -12.35 25.20 -16.32
C VAL A 62 -13.43 24.63 -17.29
N PRO A 63 -13.59 23.32 -17.46
CA PRO A 63 -14.63 22.70 -18.29
C PRO A 63 -16.01 22.56 -17.63
N GLY A 64 -16.14 22.83 -16.33
CA GLY A 64 -17.38 22.63 -15.56
C GLY A 64 -17.48 21.26 -14.87
N LYS A 65 -18.33 21.18 -13.83
CA LYS A 65 -18.46 20.00 -12.95
C LYS A 65 -18.80 18.70 -13.69
N GLU A 66 -19.70 18.74 -14.66
CA GLU A 66 -20.13 17.55 -15.41
C GLU A 66 -19.00 16.93 -16.22
N LYS A 67 -18.24 17.76 -16.95
CA LYS A 67 -17.10 17.29 -17.75
C LYS A 67 -15.95 16.79 -16.87
N ALA A 68 -15.68 17.46 -15.75
CA ALA A 68 -14.69 17.00 -14.79
C ALA A 68 -15.10 15.66 -14.16
N GLN A 69 -16.37 15.50 -13.78
CA GLN A 69 -16.88 14.23 -13.27
C GLN A 69 -16.75 13.11 -14.31
N PHE A 70 -17.12 13.37 -15.57
CA PHE A 70 -16.93 12.42 -16.66
C PHE A 70 -15.45 12.05 -16.84
N PHE A 71 -14.55 13.02 -16.80
CA PHE A 71 -13.11 12.78 -16.90
C PHE A 71 -12.61 11.84 -15.80
N PHE A 72 -12.89 12.14 -14.53
CA PHE A 72 -12.43 11.30 -13.41
C PHE A 72 -13.10 9.92 -13.41
N ASP A 73 -14.37 9.82 -13.79
CA ASP A 73 -15.05 8.52 -13.92
C ASP A 73 -14.38 7.65 -14.96
N ARG A 74 -14.02 8.23 -16.11
CA ARG A 74 -13.30 7.50 -17.17
C ARG A 74 -11.85 7.21 -16.77
N LEU A 75 -11.18 8.12 -16.09
CA LEU A 75 -9.82 7.89 -15.57
C LEU A 75 -9.81 6.68 -14.63
N LEU A 76 -10.65 6.68 -13.60
CA LEU A 76 -10.76 5.57 -12.65
C LEU A 76 -11.25 4.29 -13.34
N GLN A 77 -12.14 4.39 -14.32
CA GLN A 77 -12.57 3.23 -15.09
C GLN A 77 -11.42 2.57 -15.84
N HIS A 78 -10.52 3.34 -16.45
CA HIS A 78 -9.43 2.80 -17.27
C HIS A 78 -8.09 2.66 -16.53
N PHE A 79 -8.00 3.13 -15.29
CA PHE A 79 -6.76 3.09 -14.51
C PHE A 79 -6.31 1.66 -14.19
N PHE A 80 -7.25 0.82 -13.72
CA PHE A 80 -7.00 -0.58 -13.42
C PHE A 80 -8.06 -1.46 -14.10
N THR A 81 -7.58 -2.39 -14.92
CA THR A 81 -8.38 -3.26 -15.77
C THR A 81 -7.91 -4.71 -15.67
N GLU A 82 -8.63 -5.63 -16.31
CA GLU A 82 -8.22 -7.03 -16.38
C GLU A 82 -6.83 -7.21 -17.02
N ALA A 83 -6.47 -6.37 -17.99
CA ALA A 83 -5.17 -6.43 -18.65
C ALA A 83 -4.01 -6.14 -17.67
N ASP A 84 -4.21 -5.28 -16.68
CA ASP A 84 -3.21 -4.96 -15.67
C ASP A 84 -3.02 -6.13 -14.69
N ALA A 85 -4.14 -6.74 -14.25
CA ALA A 85 -4.09 -7.94 -13.40
C ALA A 85 -3.49 -9.17 -14.13
N GLU A 86 -3.83 -9.36 -15.42
CA GLU A 86 -3.25 -10.38 -16.29
C GLU A 86 -1.74 -10.20 -16.44
N PHE A 87 -1.28 -8.95 -16.47
CA PHE A 87 0.12 -8.62 -16.57
C PHE A 87 0.89 -8.91 -15.27
N PHE A 88 0.29 -8.68 -14.08
CA PHE A 88 0.97 -8.92 -12.80
C PHE A 88 1.17 -10.40 -12.46
N ALA A 89 0.17 -11.24 -12.73
CA ALA A 89 0.21 -12.66 -12.37
C ALA A 89 1.47 -13.43 -12.87
N PRO A 90 1.87 -13.36 -14.15
CA PRO A 90 3.05 -14.06 -14.66
C PRO A 90 4.39 -13.52 -14.14
N LEU A 91 4.40 -12.34 -13.49
CA LEU A 91 5.60 -11.78 -12.85
C LEU A 91 5.86 -12.39 -11.45
N GLY A 92 5.01 -13.32 -11.01
CA GLY A 92 5.12 -13.97 -9.71
C GLY A 92 4.54 -13.15 -8.55
N MET A 93 3.81 -12.07 -8.86
CA MET A 93 3.02 -11.31 -7.89
C MET A 93 1.78 -12.12 -7.49
N ASN A 94 1.40 -12.02 -6.23
CA ASN A 94 0.24 -12.70 -5.67
C ASN A 94 -0.64 -11.77 -4.80
N CYS A 95 -0.32 -10.48 -4.72
CA CYS A 95 -1.03 -9.52 -3.90
C CYS A 95 -1.05 -8.14 -4.57
N ILE A 96 -2.14 -7.40 -4.41
CA ILE A 96 -2.28 -6.01 -4.82
C ILE A 96 -2.71 -5.20 -3.59
N ARG A 97 -1.96 -4.14 -3.27
CA ARG A 97 -2.37 -3.16 -2.25
C ARG A 97 -3.20 -2.09 -2.95
N ILE A 98 -4.38 -1.76 -2.43
CA ILE A 98 -5.27 -0.75 -3.01
C ILE A 98 -5.40 0.41 -2.03
N PRO A 99 -4.56 1.46 -2.14
CA PRO A 99 -4.76 2.73 -1.48
C PRO A 99 -6.08 3.36 -1.91
N PHE A 100 -6.89 3.81 -0.95
CA PHE A 100 -8.11 4.53 -1.22
C PHE A 100 -8.33 5.72 -0.27
N ASN A 101 -8.92 6.76 -0.83
CA ASN A 101 -9.27 7.99 -0.14
C ASN A 101 -10.70 7.92 0.40
N TYR A 102 -10.91 8.30 1.66
CA TYR A 102 -12.23 8.33 2.29
C TYR A 102 -13.26 9.16 1.50
N ARG A 103 -12.81 10.17 0.73
CA ARG A 103 -13.67 11.01 -0.12
C ARG A 103 -14.33 10.28 -1.27
N HIS A 104 -14.00 9.01 -1.54
CA HIS A 104 -14.82 8.16 -2.41
C HIS A 104 -16.12 7.71 -1.73
N PHE A 105 -16.15 7.68 -0.40
CA PHE A 105 -17.21 7.09 0.42
C PHE A 105 -17.97 8.14 1.22
N ILE A 106 -17.27 9.13 1.78
CA ILE A 106 -17.84 10.14 2.67
C ILE A 106 -17.93 11.47 1.93
N ASP A 107 -19.06 12.15 2.07
CA ASP A 107 -19.20 13.58 1.77
C ASP A 107 -19.05 14.34 3.09
N ASP A 108 -18.10 15.28 3.16
CA ASP A 108 -17.83 16.06 4.37
C ASP A 108 -19.05 16.90 4.81
N GLN A 109 -19.96 17.22 3.88
CA GLN A 109 -21.21 17.91 4.18
C GLN A 109 -22.33 16.96 4.66
N ASN A 110 -22.18 15.66 4.45
CA ASN A 110 -23.15 14.66 4.87
C ASN A 110 -22.48 13.34 5.30
N PRO A 111 -21.65 13.37 6.37
CA PRO A 111 -20.69 12.31 6.64
C PRO A 111 -21.30 10.99 7.11
N THR A 112 -22.58 10.99 7.51
CA THR A 112 -23.31 9.79 7.94
C THR A 112 -23.91 9.00 6.77
N HIS A 113 -23.88 9.53 5.54
CA HIS A 113 -24.44 8.88 4.36
C HIS A 113 -23.33 8.48 3.38
N PHE A 114 -22.98 7.19 3.37
CA PHE A 114 -21.95 6.72 2.45
C PHE A 114 -22.40 6.71 0.98
N LYS A 115 -21.50 7.13 0.10
CA LYS A 115 -21.64 7.09 -1.35
C LYS A 115 -21.46 5.67 -1.85
N LYS A 116 -22.54 5.10 -2.42
CA LYS A 116 -22.53 3.77 -3.07
C LYS A 116 -21.40 3.62 -4.10
N LYS A 117 -21.13 4.68 -4.86
CA LYS A 117 -20.11 4.71 -5.93
C LYS A 117 -18.70 4.37 -5.44
N GLY A 118 -18.33 4.75 -4.21
CA GLY A 118 -17.03 4.40 -3.64
C GLY A 118 -16.86 2.89 -3.49
N PHE A 119 -17.88 2.21 -2.97
CA PHE A 119 -17.89 0.75 -2.82
C PHE A 119 -17.90 0.03 -4.17
N GLU A 120 -18.62 0.55 -5.17
CA GLU A 120 -18.62 -0.02 -6.53
C GLU A 120 -17.23 0.03 -7.19
N LEU A 121 -16.51 1.15 -7.04
CA LEU A 121 -15.15 1.31 -7.56
C LEU A 121 -14.16 0.35 -6.88
N LEU A 122 -14.24 0.22 -5.56
CA LEU A 122 -13.39 -0.68 -4.79
C LEU A 122 -13.69 -2.14 -5.12
N GLY A 123 -14.97 -2.52 -5.10
CA GLY A 123 -15.43 -3.87 -5.42
C GLY A 123 -15.08 -4.30 -6.84
N ARG A 124 -15.07 -3.37 -7.81
CA ARG A 124 -14.60 -3.65 -9.17
C ARG A 124 -13.14 -4.10 -9.20
N ALA A 125 -12.25 -3.41 -8.51
CA ALA A 125 -10.84 -3.78 -8.47
C ALA A 125 -10.60 -5.10 -7.73
N VAL A 126 -11.32 -5.33 -6.63
CA VAL A 126 -11.33 -6.63 -5.93
C VAL A 126 -11.78 -7.76 -6.85
N ASN A 127 -12.87 -7.57 -7.61
CA ASN A 127 -13.39 -8.57 -8.54
C ASN A 127 -12.43 -8.85 -9.71
N ILE A 128 -11.66 -7.85 -10.16
CA ILE A 128 -10.59 -8.06 -11.15
C ILE A 128 -9.50 -8.93 -10.53
N CYS A 129 -8.98 -8.57 -9.35
CA CYS A 129 -7.92 -9.34 -8.68
C CYS A 129 -8.32 -10.80 -8.44
N ALA A 130 -9.58 -11.03 -8.06
CA ALA A 130 -10.16 -12.35 -7.84
C ALA A 130 -10.05 -13.29 -9.06
N LYS A 131 -10.24 -12.76 -10.27
CA LYS A 131 -10.17 -13.54 -11.52
C LYS A 131 -8.77 -14.05 -11.81
N TYR A 132 -7.75 -13.35 -11.32
CA TYR A 132 -6.33 -13.59 -11.61
C TYR A 132 -5.55 -14.17 -10.42
N ASN A 133 -6.24 -14.64 -9.38
CA ASN A 133 -5.61 -15.23 -8.20
C ASN A 133 -4.61 -14.28 -7.49
N LEU A 134 -4.93 -12.98 -7.48
CA LEU A 134 -4.23 -11.94 -6.71
C LEU A 134 -5.00 -11.65 -5.43
N TYR A 135 -4.35 -11.77 -4.27
CA TYR A 135 -4.88 -11.24 -3.01
C TYR A 135 -4.97 -9.72 -3.04
N VAL A 136 -5.80 -9.15 -2.17
CA VAL A 136 -5.99 -7.72 -2.03
C VAL A 136 -5.78 -7.30 -0.58
N VAL A 137 -4.94 -6.29 -0.38
CA VAL A 137 -4.88 -5.50 0.86
C VAL A 137 -5.58 -4.18 0.60
N LEU A 138 -6.67 -3.92 1.31
CA LEU A 138 -7.37 -2.63 1.25
C LEU A 138 -6.69 -1.65 2.17
N ASP A 139 -6.32 -0.48 1.67
CA ASP A 139 -5.55 0.51 2.43
C ASP A 139 -6.26 1.86 2.53
N LEU A 140 -6.67 2.23 3.75
CA LEU A 140 -7.27 3.54 4.01
C LEU A 140 -6.17 4.59 4.08
N HIS A 141 -5.94 5.20 2.92
CA HIS A 141 -4.76 6.01 2.66
C HIS A 141 -4.94 7.49 3.03
N ALA A 142 -6.19 7.95 3.00
CA ALA A 142 -6.58 9.28 3.45
C ALA A 142 -7.83 9.18 4.32
N VAL A 143 -7.84 9.88 5.46
CA VAL A 143 -8.96 9.92 6.42
C VAL A 143 -9.46 11.34 6.66
N PRO A 144 -10.69 11.51 7.17
CA PRO A 144 -11.16 12.82 7.61
C PRO A 144 -10.15 13.51 8.54
N GLY A 145 -9.92 14.80 8.32
CA GLY A 145 -8.96 15.57 9.12
C GLY A 145 -7.46 15.30 8.89
N GLY A 146 -7.09 14.28 8.10
CA GLY A 146 -5.70 13.93 7.78
C GLY A 146 -4.93 13.31 8.95
N GLN A 147 -4.38 12.12 8.74
CA GLN A 147 -3.59 11.38 9.74
C GLN A 147 -2.12 11.81 9.83
N ASN A 148 -1.65 12.58 8.85
CA ASN A 148 -0.31 13.16 8.78
C ASN A 148 -0.39 14.55 8.08
N GLN A 149 0.75 15.13 7.74
CA GLN A 149 0.84 16.50 7.19
C GLN A 149 1.14 16.54 5.69
N ASP A 150 1.29 15.38 5.05
CA ASP A 150 1.76 15.27 3.68
C ASP A 150 0.62 15.14 2.67
N TRP A 151 0.94 15.35 1.39
CA TRP A 151 -0.05 15.49 0.31
C TRP A 151 -0.92 14.25 0.13
N HIS A 152 -0.39 13.06 0.43
CA HIS A 152 -1.02 11.78 0.15
C HIS A 152 -2.18 11.46 1.11
N CYS A 153 -2.27 12.14 2.26
CA CYS A 153 -3.46 12.10 3.13
C CYS A 153 -4.61 13.02 2.65
N ASP A 154 -4.37 13.81 1.59
CA ASP A 154 -5.37 14.66 0.92
C ASP A 154 -6.11 15.62 1.88
N SER A 155 -5.45 16.09 2.94
CA SER A 155 -6.10 16.97 3.92
C SER A 155 -6.12 18.44 3.49
N GLY A 156 -5.12 18.89 2.73
CA GLY A 156 -4.91 20.32 2.43
C GLY A 156 -4.35 21.12 3.62
N LEU A 157 -4.02 20.44 4.72
CA LEU A 157 -3.64 21.06 5.98
C LEU A 157 -2.21 20.70 6.36
N ASN A 158 -1.50 21.65 6.97
CA ASN A 158 -0.17 21.43 7.54
C ASN A 158 -0.21 20.78 8.94
N LYS A 159 -1.38 20.30 9.38
CA LYS A 159 -1.60 19.69 10.68
C LYS A 159 -2.57 18.52 10.55
N ALA A 160 -2.22 17.41 11.19
CA ALA A 160 -3.04 16.21 11.26
C ALA A 160 -4.18 16.38 12.31
N LEU A 161 -5.34 16.87 11.87
CA LEU A 161 -6.49 17.11 12.75
C LEU A 161 -7.16 15.82 13.23
N PHE A 162 -6.92 14.70 12.53
CA PHE A 162 -7.42 13.37 12.90
C PHE A 162 -7.13 13.02 14.37
N TRP A 163 -5.98 13.43 14.89
CA TRP A 163 -5.56 13.11 16.25
C TRP A 163 -6.20 13.99 17.33
N ASP A 164 -6.66 15.18 16.97
CA ASP A 164 -7.19 16.18 17.91
C ASP A 164 -8.72 16.08 18.04
N PHE A 165 -9.39 15.66 16.96
CA PHE A 165 -10.85 15.64 16.91
C PHE A 165 -11.40 14.23 16.75
N ARG A 166 -12.06 13.76 17.81
CA ARG A 166 -12.67 12.44 17.89
C ARG A 166 -13.65 12.12 16.76
N VAL A 167 -14.37 13.13 16.25
CA VAL A 167 -15.33 12.96 15.15
C VAL A 167 -14.67 12.39 13.88
N PHE A 168 -13.44 12.78 13.57
CA PHE A 168 -12.73 12.27 12.39
C PHE A 168 -12.31 10.80 12.55
N GLN A 169 -11.90 10.42 13.76
CA GLN A 169 -11.59 9.04 14.11
C GLN A 169 -12.82 8.14 14.03
N ASP A 170 -13.96 8.63 14.52
CA ASP A 170 -15.22 7.89 14.50
C ASP A 170 -15.73 7.71 13.07
N GLN A 171 -15.62 8.73 12.22
CA GLN A 171 -15.95 8.62 10.79
C GLN A 171 -15.09 7.56 10.06
N ALA A 172 -13.78 7.51 10.33
CA ALA A 172 -12.90 6.49 9.76
C ALA A 172 -13.26 5.07 10.25
N ILE A 173 -13.63 4.93 11.52
CA ILE A 173 -14.09 3.66 12.10
C ILE A 173 -15.41 3.20 11.46
N GLU A 174 -16.38 4.09 11.31
CA GLU A 174 -17.66 3.76 10.68
C GLU A 174 -17.49 3.37 9.21
N LEU A 175 -16.55 4.02 8.49
CA LEU A 175 -16.18 3.61 7.15
C LEU A 175 -15.57 2.20 7.14
N TRP A 176 -14.65 1.91 8.05
CA TRP A 176 -14.06 0.57 8.17
C TRP A 176 -15.10 -0.51 8.48
N LYS A 177 -16.05 -0.25 9.37
CA LYS A 177 -17.17 -1.17 9.66
C LYS A 177 -17.98 -1.46 8.40
N ALA A 178 -18.30 -0.43 7.62
CA ALA A 178 -19.05 -0.59 6.37
C ALA A 178 -18.25 -1.40 5.33
N ILE A 179 -16.96 -1.11 5.16
CA ILE A 179 -16.08 -1.85 4.25
C ILE A 179 -15.96 -3.32 4.70
N ALA A 180 -15.70 -3.56 5.98
CA ALA A 180 -15.56 -4.90 6.54
C ALA A 180 -16.86 -5.70 6.44
N ALA A 181 -18.02 -5.09 6.72
CA ALA A 181 -19.31 -5.74 6.54
C ALA A 181 -19.56 -6.12 5.07
N ILE A 182 -19.25 -5.24 4.12
CA ILE A 182 -19.39 -5.53 2.68
C ILE A 182 -18.40 -6.63 2.24
N ALA A 183 -17.15 -6.55 2.69
CA ALA A 183 -16.13 -7.57 2.44
C ALA A 183 -16.55 -8.94 2.98
N ALA A 184 -17.14 -9.00 4.17
CA ALA A 184 -17.73 -10.20 4.75
C ALA A 184 -18.97 -10.68 3.98
N HIS A 185 -19.80 -9.75 3.49
CA HIS A 185 -20.98 -10.05 2.66
C HIS A 185 -20.68 -10.52 1.25
N TYR A 186 -19.46 -10.30 0.73
CA TYR A 186 -18.95 -11.05 -0.43
C TYR A 186 -18.68 -12.51 0.00
N ASN A 187 -19.76 -13.22 0.34
CA ASN A 187 -19.97 -14.64 0.58
C ASN A 187 -18.70 -15.52 0.48
N GLY A 188 -17.80 -15.44 1.46
CA GLY A 188 -16.57 -16.26 1.46
C GLY A 188 -15.60 -15.93 0.33
N ASN A 189 -15.31 -14.63 0.11
CA ASN A 189 -14.32 -14.13 -0.85
C ASN A 189 -12.98 -13.72 -0.18
N PRO A 190 -12.12 -14.67 0.20
CA PRO A 190 -10.81 -14.42 0.80
C PRO A 190 -9.78 -13.81 -0.18
N VAL A 191 -10.23 -13.22 -1.29
CA VAL A 191 -9.42 -12.34 -2.13
C VAL A 191 -8.92 -11.16 -1.30
N VAL A 192 -9.80 -10.53 -0.52
CA VAL A 192 -9.37 -9.51 0.45
C VAL A 192 -8.69 -10.22 1.61
N CYS A 193 -7.36 -10.17 1.66
CA CYS A 193 -6.59 -10.84 2.68
C CYS A 193 -6.28 -9.96 3.89
N GLY A 194 -6.45 -8.64 3.77
CA GLY A 194 -6.33 -7.76 4.92
C GLY A 194 -6.73 -6.31 4.72
N TYR A 195 -6.83 -5.62 5.85
CA TYR A 195 -7.16 -4.21 5.99
C TYR A 195 -5.97 -3.44 6.55
N ASN A 196 -5.31 -2.64 5.73
CA ASN A 196 -4.32 -1.65 6.18
C ASN A 196 -5.06 -0.44 6.72
N LEU A 197 -5.17 -0.40 8.05
CA LEU A 197 -6.16 0.41 8.75
C LEU A 197 -5.95 1.92 8.57
N LEU A 198 -4.70 2.34 8.47
CA LEU A 198 -4.33 3.74 8.35
C LEU A 198 -2.92 3.83 7.77
N ASN A 199 -2.77 4.47 6.61
CA ASN A 199 -1.47 4.68 5.98
C ASN A 199 -0.66 5.77 6.68
N GLU A 200 0.60 5.49 7.01
CA GLU A 200 1.59 6.49 7.48
C GLU A 200 1.04 7.48 8.51
N PRO A 201 0.49 7.01 9.65
CA PRO A 201 0.12 7.91 10.72
C PRO A 201 1.36 8.67 11.22
N ALA A 202 1.13 9.92 11.61
CA ALA A 202 2.13 10.77 12.25
C ALA A 202 1.50 11.50 13.45
N ASP A 203 1.21 10.75 14.51
CA ASP A 203 0.72 11.26 15.78
C ASP A 203 1.88 11.89 16.57
N PRO A 204 1.90 13.21 16.80
CA PRO A 204 2.98 13.83 17.59
C PRO A 204 3.09 13.33 19.04
N GLN A 205 2.06 12.63 19.55
CA GLN A 205 2.05 12.06 20.90
C GLN A 205 2.33 10.55 20.94
N HIS A 206 2.41 9.88 19.78
CA HIS A 206 2.60 8.43 19.61
C HIS A 206 1.52 7.49 20.20
N VAL A 207 0.83 7.90 21.26
CA VAL A 207 -0.09 7.04 22.03
C VAL A 207 -1.53 7.06 21.53
N ARG A 208 -1.94 8.11 20.79
CA ARG A 208 -3.32 8.23 20.29
C ARG A 208 -3.54 7.29 19.12
N LEU A 209 -2.49 7.04 18.32
CA LEU A 209 -2.48 6.01 17.28
C LEU A 209 -2.87 4.63 17.84
N ILE A 210 -2.18 4.20 18.89
CA ILE A 210 -2.40 2.89 19.52
C ILE A 210 -3.83 2.81 20.08
N SER A 211 -4.26 3.86 20.77
CA SER A 211 -5.61 3.96 21.32
C SER A 211 -6.69 3.90 20.22
N TRP A 212 -6.41 4.47 19.04
CA TRP A 212 -7.31 4.38 17.89
C TRP A 212 -7.33 2.97 17.29
N TYR A 213 -6.16 2.34 17.11
CA TYR A 213 -6.04 0.97 16.62
C TYR A 213 -6.83 -0.04 17.47
N GLU A 214 -6.74 0.05 18.80
CA GLU A 214 -7.51 -0.80 19.72
C GLU A 214 -9.03 -0.61 19.60
N ARG A 215 -9.49 0.57 19.17
CA ARG A 215 -10.91 0.86 18.99
C ARG A 215 -11.42 0.35 17.65
N VAL A 216 -10.72 0.69 16.56
CA VAL A 216 -11.13 0.27 15.21
C VAL A 216 -11.04 -1.26 15.07
N GLU A 217 -10.08 -1.91 15.72
CA GLU A 217 -9.96 -3.37 15.72
C GLU A 217 -11.23 -4.02 16.28
N LYS A 218 -11.69 -3.61 17.47
CA LYS A 218 -12.91 -4.16 18.09
C LYS A 218 -14.13 -3.99 17.20
N GLU A 219 -14.27 -2.83 16.58
CA GLU A 219 -15.40 -2.51 15.70
C GLU A 219 -15.37 -3.32 14.41
N ILE A 220 -14.19 -3.51 13.80
CA ILE A 220 -14.04 -4.39 12.63
C ILE A 220 -14.32 -5.83 13.03
N ARG A 221 -13.75 -6.34 14.13
CA ARG A 221 -13.94 -7.72 14.57
C ARG A 221 -15.39 -8.08 14.90
N ALA A 222 -16.20 -7.10 15.26
CA ALA A 222 -17.63 -7.30 15.48
C ALA A 222 -18.39 -7.68 14.20
N VAL A 223 -17.88 -7.33 13.01
CA VAL A 223 -18.51 -7.61 11.71
C VAL A 223 -17.67 -8.53 10.81
N ASP A 224 -16.36 -8.56 11.00
CA ASP A 224 -15.38 -9.40 10.29
C ASP A 224 -14.29 -9.88 11.27
N PRO A 225 -14.50 -11.05 11.90
CA PRO A 225 -13.56 -11.60 12.86
C PRO A 225 -12.28 -12.17 12.22
N GLU A 226 -12.26 -12.38 10.90
CA GLU A 226 -11.31 -13.31 10.28
C GLU A 226 -10.23 -12.63 9.44
N THR A 227 -10.53 -11.50 8.80
CA THR A 227 -9.59 -10.83 7.88
C THR A 227 -8.38 -10.26 8.63
N MET A 228 -7.17 -10.36 8.06
CA MET A 228 -5.98 -9.83 8.74
C MET A 228 -6.00 -8.30 8.84
N LEU A 229 -5.43 -7.74 9.90
CA LEU A 229 -5.23 -6.30 10.02
C LEU A 229 -3.77 -5.95 9.74
N PHE A 230 -3.54 -4.99 8.85
CA PHE A 230 -2.22 -4.43 8.59
C PHE A 230 -2.07 -3.14 9.38
N ILE A 231 -1.09 -3.15 10.29
CA ILE A 231 -0.86 -2.10 11.29
C ILE A 231 0.40 -1.34 10.91
N ASP A 232 0.22 -0.08 10.51
CA ASP A 232 1.32 0.83 10.25
C ASP A 232 1.88 1.38 11.57
N GLY A 233 3.18 1.62 11.57
CA GLY A 233 3.86 2.31 12.66
C GLY A 233 3.57 3.80 12.63
N ASP A 234 3.89 4.48 13.72
CA ASP A 234 3.83 5.92 13.75
C ASP A 234 5.01 6.56 13.01
N THR A 235 4.99 7.89 12.89
CA THR A 235 6.02 8.68 12.19
C THR A 235 6.24 8.16 10.77
N TYR A 236 5.17 8.14 9.97
CA TYR A 236 5.18 7.64 8.59
C TYR A 236 5.67 6.19 8.53
N THR A 237 5.13 5.35 9.40
CA THR A 237 5.39 3.91 9.39
C THR A 237 6.85 3.54 9.67
N MET A 238 7.56 4.40 10.41
CA MET A 238 8.97 4.24 10.77
C MET A 238 9.22 4.04 12.27
N ASP A 239 8.21 4.18 13.12
CA ASP A 239 8.36 4.09 14.57
C ASP A 239 7.32 3.16 15.22
N PHE A 240 7.82 2.14 15.91
CA PHE A 240 7.02 1.18 16.68
C PHE A 240 7.35 1.20 18.18
N THR A 241 8.18 2.15 18.64
CA THR A 241 8.73 2.14 20.01
C THR A 241 7.70 2.33 21.12
N TYR A 242 6.54 2.89 20.80
CA TYR A 242 5.43 3.06 21.74
C TYR A 242 4.45 1.88 21.75
N PHE A 243 4.52 0.96 20.78
CA PHE A 243 3.65 -0.20 20.74
C PHE A 243 4.03 -1.17 21.85
N GLN A 244 3.02 -1.66 22.59
CA GLN A 244 3.21 -2.59 23.70
C GLN A 244 2.52 -3.92 23.44
N ASN A 245 1.30 -3.85 22.90
CA ASN A 245 0.42 -4.98 22.63
C ASN A 245 0.36 -5.28 21.13
N VAL A 246 0.04 -6.53 20.83
CA VAL A 246 -0.19 -7.02 19.46
C VAL A 246 -1.68 -7.23 19.26
N LEU A 247 -2.23 -6.69 18.17
CA LEU A 247 -3.61 -6.95 17.79
C LEU A 247 -3.77 -8.38 17.22
N PRO A 248 -4.89 -9.07 17.47
CA PRO A 248 -5.09 -10.42 17.00
C PRO A 248 -5.20 -10.50 15.47
N ASN A 249 -4.60 -11.55 14.91
CA ASN A 249 -4.57 -11.81 13.47
C ASN A 249 -4.10 -10.59 12.66
N SER A 250 -2.92 -10.07 12.99
CA SER A 250 -2.37 -8.83 12.42
C SER A 250 -0.96 -9.00 11.87
N VAL A 251 -0.65 -8.15 10.89
CA VAL A 251 0.66 -8.01 10.25
C VAL A 251 1.09 -6.57 10.51
N TYR A 252 2.31 -6.36 10.99
CA TYR A 252 2.80 -5.00 11.20
C TYR A 252 3.65 -4.58 10.00
N ALA A 253 3.23 -3.48 9.38
CA ALA A 253 3.79 -3.00 8.12
C ALA A 253 4.75 -1.85 8.39
N TYR A 254 5.95 -1.86 7.83
CA TYR A 254 6.92 -0.75 7.87
C TYR A 254 7.27 -0.30 6.46
N TYR A 255 7.60 0.98 6.25
CA TYR A 255 7.98 1.49 4.92
C TYR A 255 9.47 1.77 4.84
N ASP A 256 10.07 1.46 3.68
CA ASP A 256 11.52 1.55 3.48
C ASP A 256 11.92 2.25 2.19
N TYR A 257 11.80 3.57 2.23
CA TYR A 257 12.37 4.43 1.22
C TYR A 257 13.86 4.69 1.46
N ALA A 258 14.68 4.32 0.47
CA ALA A 258 16.10 4.60 0.47
C ALA A 258 16.38 5.94 -0.22
N MET A 259 17.14 6.82 0.44
CA MET A 259 17.50 8.14 -0.11
C MET A 259 18.14 8.07 -1.50
N PHE A 260 18.92 7.02 -1.79
CA PHE A 260 19.54 6.81 -3.11
C PHE A 260 18.54 6.45 -4.23
N GLY A 261 17.29 6.17 -3.87
CA GLY A 261 16.20 5.94 -4.81
C GLY A 261 15.56 7.23 -5.32
N PHE A 262 15.82 8.38 -4.71
CA PHE A 262 15.20 9.65 -5.10
C PHE A 262 16.05 10.45 -6.10
N PRO A 263 15.43 11.31 -6.92
CA PRO A 263 16.14 12.18 -7.87
C PRO A 263 16.61 13.47 -7.18
N ILE A 264 17.54 13.38 -6.24
CA ILE A 264 18.08 14.55 -5.52
C ILE A 264 19.27 15.13 -6.29
N PRO A 265 19.25 16.41 -6.70
CA PRO A 265 20.35 17.03 -7.43
C PRO A 265 21.68 16.94 -6.68
N GLY A 266 22.75 16.53 -7.38
CA GLY A 266 24.10 16.41 -6.83
C GLY A 266 24.34 15.21 -5.90
N GLN A 267 23.32 14.37 -5.66
CA GLN A 267 23.48 13.16 -4.86
C GLN A 267 24.32 12.10 -5.59
N PRO A 268 25.32 11.47 -4.93
CA PRO A 268 26.05 10.37 -5.54
C PRO A 268 25.16 9.14 -5.75
N LEU A 269 25.42 8.38 -6.81
CA LEU A 269 24.71 7.13 -7.09
C LEU A 269 24.99 6.06 -6.02
N TYR A 270 24.05 5.13 -5.89
CA TYR A 270 24.22 3.95 -5.07
C TYR A 270 25.35 3.05 -5.62
N THR A 271 26.31 2.66 -4.79
CA THR A 271 27.48 1.85 -5.24
C THR A 271 27.50 0.44 -4.66
N GLY A 272 26.69 0.14 -3.64
CA GLY A 272 26.78 -1.14 -2.95
C GLY A 272 27.88 -1.21 -1.90
N SER A 273 28.42 -0.06 -1.45
CA SER A 273 29.52 -0.07 -0.48
C SER A 273 29.11 -0.75 0.83
N LYS A 274 30.09 -1.32 1.55
CA LYS A 274 29.83 -1.98 2.84
C LYS A 274 29.12 -1.05 3.83
N GLU A 275 29.51 0.23 3.84
CA GLU A 275 28.93 1.27 4.69
C GLU A 275 27.47 1.54 4.32
N GLN A 276 27.19 1.66 3.00
CA GLN A 276 25.84 1.85 2.49
C GLN A 276 24.93 0.66 2.83
N LYS A 277 25.39 -0.57 2.59
CA LYS A 277 24.64 -1.79 2.92
C LYS A 277 24.40 -1.90 4.43
N SER A 278 25.43 -1.66 5.25
CA SER A 278 25.33 -1.70 6.71
C SER A 278 24.38 -0.65 7.28
N LYS A 279 24.35 0.56 6.69
CA LYS A 279 23.40 1.60 7.08
C LYS A 279 21.95 1.14 6.87
N ARG A 280 21.64 0.56 5.71
CA ARG A 280 20.29 0.07 5.42
C ARG A 280 19.88 -1.09 6.32
N ILE A 281 20.78 -2.04 6.59
CA ILE A 281 20.52 -3.13 7.53
C ILE A 281 20.12 -2.55 8.90
N ARG A 282 20.91 -1.61 9.45
CA ARG A 282 20.58 -0.96 10.73
C ARG A 282 19.25 -0.22 10.70
N GLN A 283 18.93 0.47 9.60
CA GLN A 283 17.67 1.19 9.45
C GLN A 283 16.47 0.23 9.43
N SER A 284 16.58 -0.86 8.67
CA SER A 284 15.55 -1.91 8.61
C SER A 284 15.38 -2.58 9.99
N ASP A 285 16.49 -3.02 10.60
CA ASP A 285 16.47 -3.69 11.91
C ASP A 285 15.84 -2.84 13.01
N ARG A 286 16.09 -1.52 13.00
CA ARG A 286 15.44 -0.58 13.93
C ARG A 286 13.93 -0.55 13.73
N LYS A 287 13.46 -0.44 12.48
CA LYS A 287 12.03 -0.33 12.16
C LYS A 287 11.27 -1.61 12.51
N VAL A 288 11.89 -2.77 12.35
CA VAL A 288 11.24 -4.08 12.59
C VAL A 288 11.51 -4.68 13.97
N PHE A 289 12.19 -3.94 14.86
CA PHE A 289 12.61 -4.42 16.17
C PHE A 289 11.42 -4.96 16.99
N PHE A 290 10.35 -4.16 17.09
CA PHE A 290 9.13 -4.55 17.81
C PHE A 290 8.54 -5.85 17.28
N MET A 291 8.46 -6.01 15.96
CA MET A 291 7.86 -7.19 15.35
C MET A 291 8.67 -8.46 15.64
N ARG A 292 10.01 -8.34 15.60
CA ARG A 292 10.90 -9.44 15.97
C ARG A 292 10.79 -9.79 17.45
N GLU A 293 10.74 -8.79 18.32
CA GLU A 293 10.57 -9.00 19.77
C GLU A 293 9.24 -9.69 20.09
N LYS A 294 8.16 -9.29 19.41
CA LYS A 294 6.82 -9.85 19.63
C LYS A 294 6.50 -11.10 18.82
N ASN A 295 7.43 -11.57 17.97
CA ASN A 295 7.24 -12.72 17.09
C ASN A 295 5.97 -12.60 16.24
N ILE A 296 5.86 -11.52 15.46
CA ILE A 296 4.71 -11.21 14.58
C ILE A 296 5.16 -10.99 13.13
N PRO A 297 4.28 -11.19 12.13
CA PRO A 297 4.69 -11.10 10.74
C PRO A 297 5.04 -9.66 10.37
N ILE A 298 6.13 -9.54 9.61
CA ILE A 298 6.63 -8.27 9.08
C ILE A 298 6.26 -8.17 7.61
N TRP A 299 5.69 -7.03 7.23
CA TRP A 299 5.47 -6.68 5.84
C TRP A 299 6.10 -5.34 5.52
N ASN A 300 6.72 -5.24 4.35
CA ASN A 300 7.10 -3.94 3.82
C ASN A 300 6.03 -3.50 2.83
N GLY A 301 5.19 -2.55 3.26
CA GLY A 301 4.05 -2.09 2.47
C GLY A 301 4.43 -1.12 1.36
N GLU A 302 5.55 -0.40 1.51
CA GLU A 302 6.03 0.57 0.53
C GLU A 302 7.56 0.69 0.50
N PHE A 303 8.11 0.50 -0.70
CA PHE A 303 9.50 0.74 -1.01
C PHE A 303 9.62 0.93 -2.53
N GLY A 304 10.73 1.53 -2.97
CA GLY A 304 11.05 1.60 -4.39
C GLY A 304 11.79 2.89 -4.74
N PRO A 305 12.65 2.84 -5.76
CA PRO A 305 13.25 4.04 -6.32
C PRO A 305 12.28 4.75 -7.26
N VAL A 306 12.55 6.02 -7.54
CA VAL A 306 12.00 6.73 -8.69
C VAL A 306 12.92 6.44 -9.87
N TYR A 307 12.41 6.09 -11.05
CA TYR A 307 13.26 5.84 -12.22
C TYR A 307 13.49 7.12 -13.05
N ALA A 308 14.70 7.26 -13.58
CA ALA A 308 15.04 8.33 -14.51
C ALA A 308 14.49 8.00 -15.91
N ASP A 309 13.99 9.02 -16.61
CA ASP A 309 13.45 8.89 -17.96
C ASP A 309 14.57 9.04 -19.01
N GLU A 310 14.84 7.97 -19.75
CA GLU A 310 15.86 7.93 -20.81
C GLU A 310 15.62 8.92 -21.95
N HIS A 311 14.41 9.47 -22.08
CA HIS A 311 14.11 10.51 -23.07
C HIS A 311 14.58 11.90 -22.64
N THR A 312 14.74 12.13 -21.33
CA THR A 312 15.01 13.46 -20.78
C THR A 312 16.31 13.55 -19.99
N ASP A 313 16.85 12.41 -19.53
CA ASP A 313 18.11 12.32 -18.81
C ASP A 313 19.11 11.41 -19.55
N PRO A 314 20.21 11.94 -20.11
CA PRO A 314 21.22 11.14 -20.81
C PRO A 314 21.95 10.15 -19.90
N GLU A 315 21.93 10.34 -18.58
CA GLU A 315 22.50 9.42 -17.60
C GLU A 315 21.45 8.44 -17.03
N ALA A 316 20.21 8.45 -17.56
CA ALA A 316 19.10 7.66 -17.01
C ALA A 316 19.43 6.17 -16.88
N VAL A 317 20.06 5.56 -17.89
CA VAL A 317 20.46 4.13 -17.86
C VAL A 317 21.38 3.84 -16.67
N LYS A 318 22.39 4.69 -16.46
CA LYS A 318 23.36 4.56 -15.36
C LYS A 318 22.69 4.78 -14.00
N THR A 319 21.84 5.80 -13.91
CA THR A 319 21.05 6.11 -12.71
C THR A 319 20.11 4.95 -12.35
N ASN A 320 19.40 4.41 -13.33
CA ASN A 320 18.48 3.28 -13.16
C ASN A 320 19.22 2.00 -12.78
N ASN A 321 20.39 1.72 -13.38
CA ASN A 321 21.23 0.59 -12.97
C ASN A 321 21.66 0.66 -11.50
N ALA A 322 22.06 1.84 -11.02
CA ALA A 322 22.38 2.04 -9.60
C ALA A 322 21.16 1.80 -8.70
N ARG A 323 19.98 2.25 -9.14
CA ARG A 323 18.70 2.06 -8.42
C ARG A 323 18.24 0.61 -8.42
N TYR A 324 18.45 -0.15 -9.50
CA TYR A 324 18.20 -1.59 -9.54
C TYR A 324 19.11 -2.35 -8.57
N HIS A 325 20.40 -2.00 -8.51
CA HIS A 325 21.33 -2.58 -7.53
C HIS A 325 20.92 -2.25 -6.09
N MET A 326 20.49 -1.02 -5.83
CA MET A 326 19.94 -0.64 -4.52
C MET A 326 18.72 -1.47 -4.15
N LEU A 327 17.79 -1.67 -5.09
CA LEU A 327 16.57 -2.44 -4.90
C LEU A 327 16.88 -3.91 -4.63
N GLN A 328 17.82 -4.51 -5.36
CA GLN A 328 18.31 -5.86 -5.11
C GLN A 328 18.75 -6.04 -3.66
N ASP A 329 19.59 -5.14 -3.16
CA ASP A 329 20.03 -5.20 -1.77
C ASP A 329 18.88 -5.00 -0.76
N GLN A 330 17.87 -4.18 -1.08
CA GLN A 330 16.69 -4.03 -0.21
C GLN A 330 15.90 -5.34 -0.13
N LEU A 331 15.66 -5.99 -1.26
CA LEU A 331 14.95 -7.27 -1.32
C LEU A 331 15.72 -8.37 -0.58
N GLU A 332 17.06 -8.38 -0.67
CA GLU A 332 17.91 -9.27 0.15
C GLU A 332 17.77 -9.01 1.66
N ILE A 333 17.61 -7.75 2.08
CA ILE A 333 17.41 -7.41 3.50
C ILE A 333 16.02 -7.88 3.96
N TYR A 334 14.98 -7.67 3.15
CA TYR A 334 13.61 -8.05 3.51
C TYR A 334 13.47 -9.57 3.63
N ALA A 335 14.12 -10.30 2.72
CA ALA A 335 14.27 -11.73 2.84
C ALA A 335 14.84 -12.14 4.21
N ARG A 336 15.93 -11.54 4.68
CA ARG A 336 16.50 -11.88 6.01
C ARG A 336 15.52 -11.64 7.16
N GLY A 337 14.66 -10.65 7.05
CA GLY A 337 13.71 -10.23 8.10
C GLY A 337 12.50 -11.16 8.27
N GLN A 338 12.13 -11.94 7.25
CA GLN A 338 11.03 -12.92 7.32
C GLN A 338 11.57 -14.29 7.77
N SER A 339 12.08 -14.36 9.01
CA SER A 339 12.62 -15.56 9.67
C SER A 339 13.29 -16.59 8.73
N ILE A 340 14.60 -16.41 8.49
CA ILE A 340 15.47 -17.35 7.75
C ILE A 340 14.96 -17.60 6.32
N VAL A 341 15.23 -16.63 5.45
CA VAL A 341 15.05 -16.83 4.01
C VAL A 341 16.33 -17.40 3.40
N ASP A 342 16.20 -18.59 2.82
CA ASP A 342 17.22 -19.26 2.02
C ASP A 342 17.60 -18.39 0.80
N LYS A 343 18.85 -18.45 0.34
CA LYS A 343 19.31 -17.68 -0.83
C LYS A 343 18.48 -17.99 -2.08
N ASP A 344 17.94 -19.20 -2.16
CA ASP A 344 17.12 -19.66 -3.28
C ASP A 344 15.76 -18.95 -3.32
N VAL A 345 15.20 -18.52 -2.19
CA VAL A 345 13.99 -17.70 -2.16
C VAL A 345 14.28 -16.30 -2.68
N VAL A 346 15.44 -15.69 -2.39
CA VAL A 346 15.80 -14.38 -2.98
C VAL A 346 15.83 -14.47 -4.50
N LYS A 347 16.40 -15.56 -5.01
CA LYS A 347 16.51 -15.86 -6.43
C LYS A 347 15.14 -16.11 -7.07
N ASP A 348 14.37 -17.05 -6.52
CA ASP A 348 13.11 -17.51 -7.12
C ASP A 348 11.94 -16.53 -6.89
N VAL A 349 12.03 -15.67 -5.88
CA VAL A 349 10.95 -14.75 -5.49
C VAL A 349 11.15 -13.35 -6.04
N TYR A 350 12.38 -12.82 -6.00
CA TYR A 350 12.64 -11.41 -6.27
C TYR A 350 13.36 -11.16 -7.60
N GLU A 351 14.11 -12.12 -8.17
CA GLU A 351 14.65 -11.95 -9.54
C GLU A 351 13.55 -11.84 -10.61
N PRO A 352 12.45 -12.63 -10.59
CA PRO A 352 11.33 -12.43 -11.50
C PRO A 352 10.64 -11.07 -11.29
N SER A 353 10.67 -10.54 -10.06
CA SER A 353 10.13 -9.22 -9.74
C SER A 353 11.04 -8.11 -10.28
N ILE A 354 12.38 -8.27 -10.24
CA ILE A 354 13.34 -7.31 -10.81
C ILE A 354 13.31 -7.36 -12.34
N GLU A 355 13.31 -8.54 -12.95
CA GLU A 355 13.14 -8.69 -14.40
C GLU A 355 11.74 -8.24 -14.84
N GLY A 356 10.73 -8.46 -14.01
CA GLY A 356 9.39 -7.92 -14.16
C GLY A 356 9.40 -6.39 -14.14
N LEU A 357 10.09 -5.76 -13.18
CA LEU A 357 10.26 -4.31 -13.14
C LEU A 357 11.00 -3.79 -14.38
N LYS A 358 12.09 -4.44 -14.81
CA LYS A 358 12.75 -4.10 -16.09
C LYS A 358 11.80 -4.20 -17.29
N LYS A 359 10.85 -5.14 -17.26
CA LYS A 359 9.78 -5.31 -18.28
C LYS A 359 8.59 -4.37 -18.10
N MET A 360 8.33 -3.85 -16.89
CA MET A 360 7.32 -2.83 -16.56
C MET A 360 7.77 -1.44 -16.97
N TYR A 361 9.08 -1.21 -16.92
CA TYR A 361 9.74 0.00 -17.42
C TYR A 361 10.57 -0.31 -18.69
N PRO A 362 9.98 -0.91 -19.74
CA PRO A 362 10.69 -0.97 -21.01
C PRO A 362 10.82 0.47 -21.51
N THR A 363 11.85 0.72 -22.30
CA THR A 363 12.16 1.98 -23.00
C THR A 363 11.05 2.48 -23.96
N SER A 364 9.82 1.96 -23.84
CA SER A 364 8.66 2.41 -24.58
C SER A 364 7.36 2.14 -23.81
N LYS A 365 6.63 3.23 -23.49
CA LYS A 365 5.16 3.26 -23.27
C LYS A 365 4.57 2.71 -21.96
N ARG A 366 5.00 3.25 -20.81
CA ARG A 366 4.13 3.65 -19.65
C ARG A 366 5.01 3.82 -18.41
N SER A 367 5.10 5.04 -17.87
CA SER A 367 5.59 5.25 -16.51
C SER A 367 4.46 4.88 -15.53
N ILE A 368 4.38 3.61 -15.17
CA ILE A 368 3.62 3.20 -13.97
C ILE A 368 4.57 3.46 -12.81
N GLY A 369 4.42 4.59 -12.10
CA GLY A 369 5.27 4.92 -10.95
C GLY A 369 4.87 4.13 -9.71
N ARG A 370 5.89 3.54 -9.06
CA ARG A 370 5.94 2.78 -7.79
C ARG A 370 5.11 1.50 -7.71
#